data_AF-A0A939XNX4-F1
#
_entry.id   AF-A0A939XNX4-F1
#
_cell.length_a   1.000
_cell.length_b   1.000
_cell.length_c   1.000
_cell.angle_alpha   90.00
_cell.angle_beta   90.00
_cell.angle_gamma   90.00
#
_symmetry.space_group_name_H-M   'P 1'
#
loop_
_entity.id
_entity.type
_entity.pdbx_description
1 polymer ?
#
loop_
_entity_poly.entity_id
_entity_poly.type
_entity_poly.pdbx_seq_one_letter_code
_entity_poly.pdbx_strand_id
1 'polypeptide(L)'
;MVRLHHLKAALAAACCLLVLGCSPLIRGFTQDGFVSNGYPSVSISCTLPLITSGQSSPLIMTDVGYRSPQAWVAVYGSARDPSAPMAIIAYGETPKGFQWDPAGSSYPDMPVTSQALFGEREFSGTVRIVSAQKDPFSPLFYPLETIKEKGKEILWLAQRYCLESLNFWETKIVLEYREPLPKWVTPGVDPSLMMGTPEMAAFLQRAQEAFTLAFEEPQARSAKAPYLHGLQGRYLGAFLGSMSPRDVLLRDND
;
A
#
# COMPACT_ATOMS: atom_id res chain seq x y z
N MET A 1 46.08 -31.85 -24.54
CA MET A 1 45.96 -30.58 -23.75
C MET A 1 44.86 -29.63 -24.22
N VAL A 2 44.34 -29.72 -25.46
CA VAL A 2 43.34 -28.78 -26.01
C VAL A 2 41.92 -28.98 -25.43
N ARG A 3 41.49 -30.21 -25.16
CA ARG A 3 40.14 -30.51 -24.61
C ARG A 3 39.85 -29.94 -23.21
N LEU A 4 40.88 -29.78 -22.37
CA LEU A 4 40.70 -29.27 -21.00
C LEU A 4 40.45 -27.74 -20.97
N HIS A 5 40.95 -27.00 -21.98
CA HIS A 5 40.74 -25.56 -22.09
C HIS A 5 39.33 -25.21 -22.59
N HIS A 6 38.79 -25.99 -23.54
CA HIS A 6 37.41 -25.82 -24.01
C HIS A 6 36.36 -26.18 -22.95
N LEU A 7 36.63 -27.19 -22.11
CA LEU A 7 35.74 -27.56 -21.01
C LEU A 7 35.69 -26.48 -19.91
N LYS A 8 36.84 -25.86 -19.59
CA LYS A 8 36.91 -24.74 -18.63
C LYS A 8 36.23 -23.48 -19.16
N ALA A 9 36.39 -23.18 -20.45
CA ALA A 9 35.72 -22.05 -21.09
C ALA A 9 34.19 -22.23 -21.16
N ALA A 10 33.72 -23.44 -21.46
CA ALA A 10 32.29 -23.78 -21.46
C ALA A 10 31.68 -23.72 -20.04
N LEU A 11 32.40 -24.20 -19.03
CA LEU A 11 31.95 -24.13 -17.62
C LEU A 11 31.92 -22.68 -17.11
N ALA A 12 32.91 -21.86 -17.47
CA ALA A 12 32.92 -20.43 -17.13
C ALA A 12 31.79 -19.65 -17.83
N ALA A 13 31.51 -19.96 -19.11
CA ALA A 13 30.38 -19.37 -19.84
C ALA A 13 29.02 -19.80 -19.25
N ALA A 14 28.88 -21.07 -18.85
CA ALA A 14 27.69 -21.56 -18.16
C ALA A 14 27.51 -20.90 -16.78
N CYS A 15 28.59 -20.71 -16.00
CA CYS A 15 28.52 -19.96 -14.75
C CYS A 15 28.16 -18.49 -14.97
N CYS A 16 28.69 -17.82 -16.01
CA CYS A 16 28.30 -16.44 -16.33
C CYS A 16 26.83 -16.33 -16.76
N LEU A 17 26.31 -17.31 -17.51
CA LEU A 17 24.88 -17.37 -17.89
C LEU A 17 23.96 -17.65 -16.69
N LEU A 18 24.41 -18.46 -15.73
CA LEU A 18 23.68 -18.73 -14.49
C LEU A 18 23.63 -17.52 -13.54
N VAL A 19 24.63 -16.65 -13.56
CA VAL A 19 24.65 -15.41 -12.75
C VAL A 19 23.78 -14.30 -13.38
N LEU A 20 23.51 -14.35 -14.69
CA LEU A 20 22.65 -13.40 -15.38
C LEU A 20 21.14 -13.69 -15.23
N GLY A 21 20.76 -14.84 -14.67
CA GLY A 21 19.37 -15.29 -14.56
C GLY A 21 18.58 -14.75 -13.36
N CYS A 22 19.23 -14.09 -12.40
CA CYS A 22 18.55 -13.46 -11.27
C CYS A 22 18.52 -11.95 -11.45
N SER A 23 17.44 -11.44 -12.06
CA SER A 23 17.12 -10.01 -11.92
C SER A 23 17.03 -9.70 -10.42
N PRO A 24 17.74 -8.67 -9.91
CA PRO A 24 17.61 -8.29 -8.52
C PRO A 24 16.15 -7.89 -8.26
N LEU A 25 15.69 -8.18 -7.04
CA LEU A 25 14.38 -7.76 -6.58
C LEU A 25 14.38 -6.24 -6.40
N ILE A 26 13.51 -5.58 -7.14
CA ILE A 26 13.31 -4.14 -7.21
C ILE A 26 12.01 -3.83 -6.48
N ARG A 27 12.11 -3.01 -5.43
CA ARG A 27 10.96 -2.37 -4.77
C ARG A 27 11.36 -0.96 -4.39
N GLY A 28 10.58 0.02 -4.82
CA GLY A 28 10.86 1.39 -4.49
C GLY A 28 10.09 2.38 -5.32
N PHE A 29 10.63 3.59 -5.41
CA PHE A 29 9.96 4.72 -6.04
C PHE A 29 10.77 5.22 -7.23
N THR A 30 10.08 5.48 -8.33
CA THR A 30 10.55 6.28 -9.46
C THR A 30 10.02 7.70 -9.33
N GLN A 31 10.28 8.56 -10.33
CA GLN A 31 9.66 9.89 -10.37
C GLN A 31 8.13 9.81 -10.53
N ASP A 32 7.64 8.75 -11.18
CA ASP A 32 6.24 8.60 -11.55
C ASP A 32 5.42 7.82 -10.51
N GLY A 33 6.07 7.08 -9.60
CA GLY A 33 5.37 6.38 -8.53
C GLY A 33 6.10 5.18 -7.94
N PHE A 34 5.35 4.20 -7.46
CA PHE A 34 5.88 2.96 -6.88
C PHE A 34 6.04 1.88 -7.95
N VAL A 35 7.13 1.11 -7.88
CA VAL A 35 7.35 -0.05 -8.74
C VAL A 35 7.85 -1.25 -7.92
N SER A 36 7.41 -2.45 -8.31
CA SER A 36 7.88 -3.73 -7.79
C SER A 36 7.99 -4.75 -8.93
N ASN A 37 9.07 -5.54 -8.96
CA ASN A 37 9.15 -6.78 -9.74
C ASN A 37 9.06 -8.04 -8.85
N GLY A 38 8.65 -7.87 -7.59
CA GLY A 38 8.24 -8.97 -6.72
C GLY A 38 6.93 -9.58 -7.20
N TYR A 39 6.33 -10.51 -6.46
CA TYR A 39 5.01 -11.03 -6.80
C TYR A 39 3.92 -10.29 -6.01
N PRO A 40 2.99 -9.54 -6.65
CA PRO A 40 2.90 -9.29 -8.09
C PRO A 40 3.85 -8.19 -8.56
N SER A 41 4.29 -8.31 -9.83
CA SER A 41 4.99 -7.23 -10.52
C SER A 41 3.97 -6.14 -10.79
N VAL A 42 4.28 -4.91 -10.39
CA VAL A 42 3.33 -3.80 -10.41
C VAL A 42 4.03 -2.46 -10.56
N SER A 43 3.39 -1.56 -11.31
CA SER A 43 3.68 -0.14 -11.35
C SER A 43 2.44 0.63 -10.92
N ILE A 44 2.60 1.57 -10.00
CA ILE A 44 1.51 2.38 -9.44
C ILE A 44 1.92 3.84 -9.47
N SER A 45 1.11 4.70 -10.07
CA SER A 45 1.31 6.15 -10.10
C SER A 45 0.11 6.89 -9.53
N CYS A 46 0.32 8.15 -9.17
CA CYS A 46 -0.72 9.04 -8.66
C CYS A 46 -0.68 10.37 -9.42
N THR A 47 -1.86 10.94 -9.69
CA THR A 47 -1.99 12.22 -10.38
C THR A 47 -1.63 13.42 -9.48
N LEU A 48 -1.65 13.24 -8.15
CA LEU A 48 -1.28 14.27 -7.19
C LEU A 48 0.26 14.39 -7.04
N PRO A 49 0.80 15.56 -6.65
CA PRO A 49 2.24 15.74 -6.44
C PRO A 49 2.78 14.91 -5.27
N LEU A 50 3.97 14.33 -5.43
CA LEU A 50 4.62 13.55 -4.36
C LEU A 50 5.05 14.46 -3.18
N ILE A 51 4.64 14.12 -1.95
CA ILE A 51 5.06 14.80 -0.71
C ILE A 51 6.25 14.08 -0.08
N THR A 52 6.16 12.76 0.05
CA THR A 52 7.21 11.91 0.63
C THR A 52 7.02 10.47 0.21
N SER A 53 8.11 9.73 0.14
CA SER A 53 8.08 8.28 -0.06
C SER A 53 9.23 7.59 0.66
N GLY A 54 9.07 6.30 0.94
CA GLY A 54 10.10 5.53 1.60
C GLY A 54 9.64 4.16 2.05
N GLN A 55 10.57 3.43 2.66
CA GLN A 55 10.34 2.13 3.27
C GLN A 55 10.27 2.27 4.80
N SER A 56 9.43 1.46 5.43
CA SER A 56 9.31 1.30 6.88
C SER A 56 9.11 -0.17 7.26
N SER A 57 9.31 -0.50 8.53
CA SER A 57 8.92 -1.79 9.10
C SER A 57 8.09 -1.52 10.36
N PRO A 58 6.78 -1.28 10.22
CA PRO A 58 5.91 -0.97 11.34
C PRO A 58 5.63 -2.21 12.19
N LEU A 59 5.21 -2.06 13.44
CA LEU A 59 4.76 -3.20 14.25
C LEU A 59 3.25 -3.39 14.09
N ILE A 60 2.83 -4.63 13.89
CA ILE A 60 1.43 -5.07 13.90
C ILE A 60 1.30 -6.15 14.98
N MET A 61 0.27 -6.05 15.82
CA MET A 61 -0.05 -7.10 16.78
C MET A 61 -0.82 -8.21 16.05
N THR A 62 -0.34 -9.44 16.15
CA THR A 62 -1.07 -10.64 15.69
C THR A 62 -1.48 -11.49 16.90
N ASP A 63 -2.27 -12.54 16.65
CA ASP A 63 -2.58 -13.62 17.59
C ASP A 63 -1.35 -14.25 18.30
N VAL A 64 -0.21 -14.31 17.62
CA VAL A 64 1.08 -14.85 18.11
C VAL A 64 2.10 -13.74 18.45
N GLY A 65 1.60 -12.54 18.72
CA GLY A 65 2.38 -11.38 19.18
C GLY A 65 2.79 -10.41 18.08
N TYR A 66 3.65 -9.46 18.42
CA TYR A 66 4.07 -8.43 17.46
C TYR A 66 4.90 -9.00 16.32
N ARG A 67 4.60 -8.55 15.11
CA ARG A 67 5.33 -8.86 13.87
C ARG A 67 5.53 -7.59 13.06
N SER A 68 6.60 -7.59 12.25
CA SER A 68 7.06 -6.41 11.53
C SER A 68 7.10 -6.69 10.03
N PRO A 69 6.05 -6.34 9.26
CA PRO A 69 6.11 -6.45 7.81
C PRO A 69 7.09 -5.42 7.24
N GLN A 70 7.47 -5.58 5.97
CA GLN A 70 8.11 -4.50 5.22
C GLN A 70 7.03 -3.71 4.50
N ALA A 71 7.14 -2.38 4.50
CA ALA A 71 6.17 -1.53 3.84
C ALA A 71 6.89 -0.45 3.03
N TRP A 72 6.44 -0.23 1.80
CA TRP A 72 6.82 0.90 0.96
C TRP A 72 5.61 1.80 0.85
N VAL A 73 5.78 3.06 1.22
CA VAL A 73 4.68 4.02 1.27
C VAL A 73 5.08 5.30 0.55
N ALA A 74 4.19 5.81 -0.30
CA ALA A 74 4.25 7.15 -0.85
C ALA A 74 2.98 7.92 -0.47
N VAL A 75 3.17 9.19 -0.11
CA VAL A 75 2.09 10.13 0.18
C VAL A 75 2.17 11.26 -0.83
N TYR A 76 1.03 11.58 -1.43
CA TYR A 76 0.84 12.59 -2.46
C TYR A 76 -0.18 13.63 -2.01
N GLY A 77 -0.04 14.86 -2.49
CA GLY A 77 -0.94 15.98 -2.19
C GLY A 77 -0.31 17.34 -2.50
N SER A 78 -1.14 18.38 -2.50
CA SER A 78 -0.70 19.74 -2.86
C SER A 78 0.03 20.42 -1.70
N ALA A 79 1.35 20.58 -1.81
CA ALA A 79 2.17 21.46 -0.96
C ALA A 79 1.97 21.31 0.57
N ARG A 80 1.59 20.11 1.04
CA ARG A 80 1.25 19.83 2.46
C ARG A 80 0.11 20.71 2.99
N ASP A 81 -0.78 21.17 2.12
CA ASP A 81 -1.99 21.89 2.48
C ASP A 81 -3.01 20.91 3.10
N PRO A 82 -3.37 21.09 4.39
CA PRO A 82 -4.34 20.22 5.04
C PRO A 82 -5.77 20.32 4.48
N SER A 83 -6.08 21.36 3.71
CA SER A 83 -7.37 21.57 3.05
C SER A 83 -7.45 21.00 1.64
N ALA A 84 -6.33 20.49 1.12
CA ALA A 84 -6.27 19.84 -0.18
C ALA A 84 -6.46 18.31 -0.05
N PRO A 85 -6.87 17.63 -1.14
CA PRO A 85 -6.86 16.18 -1.17
C PRO A 85 -5.46 15.60 -1.01
N MET A 86 -5.40 14.40 -0.45
CA MET A 86 -4.18 13.60 -0.40
C MET A 86 -4.44 12.18 -0.90
N ALA A 87 -3.39 11.53 -1.39
CA ALA A 87 -3.43 10.13 -1.79
C ALA A 87 -2.25 9.37 -1.17
N ILE A 88 -2.48 8.11 -0.85
CA ILE A 88 -1.48 7.21 -0.28
C ILE A 88 -1.42 5.96 -1.14
N ILE A 89 -0.20 5.58 -1.55
CA ILE A 89 0.11 4.26 -2.06
C ILE A 89 0.89 3.54 -0.98
N ALA A 90 0.45 2.33 -0.60
CA ALA A 90 1.24 1.45 0.24
C ALA A 90 1.31 0.03 -0.33
N TYR A 91 2.53 -0.50 -0.35
CA TYR A 91 2.83 -1.88 -0.68
C TYR A 91 3.41 -2.55 0.56
N GLY A 92 2.80 -3.63 1.03
CA GLY A 92 3.18 -4.32 2.26
C GLY A 92 3.55 -5.78 2.02
N GLU A 93 4.62 -6.24 2.66
CA GLU A 93 5.05 -7.64 2.64
C GLU A 93 5.10 -8.21 4.05
N THR A 94 4.44 -9.35 4.25
CA THR A 94 4.45 -10.04 5.54
C THR A 94 5.83 -10.64 5.84
N PRO A 95 6.15 -10.86 7.12
CA PRO A 95 7.23 -11.77 7.48
C PRO A 95 6.93 -13.18 6.98
N LYS A 96 7.99 -13.96 6.73
CA LYS A 96 7.87 -15.37 6.34
C LYS A 96 6.95 -16.15 7.30
N GLY A 97 6.00 -16.88 6.73
CA GLY A 97 5.04 -17.71 7.49
C GLY A 97 3.79 -16.96 7.95
N PHE A 98 3.60 -15.71 7.52
CA PHE A 98 2.38 -14.93 7.76
C PHE A 98 1.69 -14.61 6.45
N GLN A 99 0.39 -14.34 6.54
CA GLN A 99 -0.43 -13.81 5.46
C GLN A 99 -1.20 -12.58 5.91
N TRP A 100 -1.44 -11.65 4.99
CA TRP A 100 -2.40 -10.57 5.20
C TRP A 100 -3.80 -11.16 5.33
N ASP A 101 -4.57 -10.67 6.28
CA ASP A 101 -5.97 -11.07 6.40
C ASP A 101 -6.77 -10.49 5.21
N PRO A 102 -7.79 -11.22 4.72
CA PRO A 102 -8.61 -10.77 3.59
C PRO A 102 -9.24 -9.39 3.84
N ALA A 103 -9.42 -8.58 2.79
CA ALA A 103 -10.18 -7.34 2.93
C ALA A 103 -11.61 -7.65 3.39
N GLY A 104 -12.22 -6.71 4.12
CA GLY A 104 -13.52 -6.92 4.77
C GLY A 104 -13.50 -7.77 6.05
N SER A 105 -12.39 -8.45 6.39
CA SER A 105 -12.32 -9.28 7.60
C SER A 105 -11.96 -8.48 8.87
N SER A 106 -11.29 -7.34 8.72
CA SER A 106 -10.83 -6.53 9.83
C SER A 106 -10.74 -5.05 9.47
N TYR A 107 -10.74 -4.19 10.50
CA TYR A 107 -10.40 -2.79 10.33
C TYR A 107 -8.93 -2.67 9.87
N PRO A 108 -8.61 -1.81 8.89
CA PRO A 108 -9.43 -0.73 8.35
C PRO A 108 -10.14 -1.07 7.02
N ASP A 109 -10.15 -2.33 6.62
CA ASP A 109 -10.67 -2.80 5.32
C ASP A 109 -12.16 -3.20 5.37
N MET A 110 -12.85 -2.92 6.48
CA MET A 110 -14.28 -3.22 6.67
C MET A 110 -15.08 -1.98 7.09
N PRO A 111 -16.39 -1.89 6.72
CA PRO A 111 -17.06 -2.76 5.76
C PRO A 111 -16.59 -2.48 4.31
N VAL A 112 -16.71 -3.47 3.43
CA VAL A 112 -16.53 -3.23 1.99
C VAL A 112 -17.79 -2.51 1.49
N THR A 113 -17.61 -1.32 0.92
CA THR A 113 -18.70 -0.46 0.45
C THR A 113 -18.69 -0.27 -1.07
N SER A 114 -17.60 -0.61 -1.74
CA SER A 114 -17.42 -0.41 -3.18
C SER A 114 -16.43 -1.43 -3.76
N GLN A 115 -16.36 -1.49 -5.08
CA GLN A 115 -15.32 -2.20 -5.82
C GLN A 115 -14.82 -1.29 -6.94
N ALA A 116 -13.54 -1.41 -7.30
CA ALA A 116 -12.96 -0.68 -8.42
C ALA A 116 -11.94 -1.55 -9.16
N LEU A 117 -11.84 -1.34 -10.47
CA LEU A 117 -10.84 -1.98 -11.31
C LEU A 117 -9.59 -1.12 -11.43
N PHE A 118 -8.45 -1.72 -11.16
CA PHE A 118 -7.12 -1.15 -11.35
C PHE A 118 -6.24 -2.18 -12.05
N GLY A 119 -5.70 -1.86 -13.23
CA GLY A 119 -4.89 -2.80 -14.01
C GLY A 119 -5.61 -4.14 -14.27
N GLU A 120 -6.91 -4.08 -14.61
CA GLU A 120 -7.77 -5.25 -14.85
C GLU A 120 -8.01 -6.17 -13.63
N ARG A 121 -7.59 -5.74 -12.42
CA ARG A 121 -7.91 -6.45 -11.17
C ARG A 121 -8.90 -5.69 -10.33
N GLU A 122 -9.78 -6.43 -9.68
CA GLU A 122 -10.77 -5.90 -8.75
C GLU A 122 -10.14 -5.63 -7.38
N PHE A 123 -10.36 -4.44 -6.85
CA PHE A 123 -9.99 -4.04 -5.50
C PHE A 123 -11.25 -3.83 -4.68
N SER A 124 -11.26 -4.37 -3.46
CA SER A 124 -12.29 -4.11 -2.47
C SER A 124 -12.12 -2.70 -1.91
N GLY A 125 -13.20 -1.93 -1.96
CA GLY A 125 -13.24 -0.53 -1.59
C GLY A 125 -13.97 -0.28 -0.27
N THR A 126 -13.42 0.56 0.59
CA THR A 126 -14.03 0.98 1.87
C THR A 126 -14.00 2.49 2.01
N VAL A 127 -15.17 3.10 2.21
CA VAL A 127 -15.31 4.50 2.59
C VAL A 127 -15.30 4.62 4.12
N ARG A 128 -14.55 5.57 4.67
CA ARG A 128 -14.54 5.84 6.11
C ARG A 128 -14.19 7.28 6.47
N ILE A 129 -14.52 7.67 7.69
CA ILE A 129 -14.01 8.91 8.29
C ILE A 129 -12.72 8.58 9.04
N VAL A 130 -11.63 9.28 8.71
CA VAL A 130 -10.32 9.15 9.35
C VAL A 130 -10.05 10.38 10.21
N SER A 131 -9.68 10.17 11.47
CA SER A 131 -9.27 11.22 12.40
C SER A 131 -7.75 11.32 12.47
N ALA A 132 -7.23 12.55 12.56
CA ALA A 132 -5.79 12.79 12.72
C ALA A 132 -5.20 12.21 14.01
N GLN A 133 -6.03 11.92 15.03
CA GLN A 133 -5.56 11.45 16.34
C GLN A 133 -4.76 10.14 16.27
N LYS A 134 -5.16 9.22 15.38
CA LYS A 134 -4.53 7.89 15.22
C LYS A 134 -4.12 7.62 13.78
N ASP A 135 -3.81 8.68 13.05
CA ASP A 135 -3.44 8.58 11.64
C ASP A 135 -1.93 8.73 11.45
N PRO A 136 -1.26 7.82 10.73
CA PRO A 136 0.18 7.89 10.52
C PRO A 136 0.63 9.08 9.66
N PHE A 137 -0.25 9.64 8.83
CA PHE A 137 0.09 10.64 7.80
C PHE A 137 -0.15 12.09 8.23
N SER A 138 -0.99 12.31 9.22
CA SER A 138 -1.34 13.63 9.74
C SER A 138 -0.15 14.53 10.08
N PRO A 139 0.98 14.05 10.62
CA PRO A 139 2.15 14.91 10.88
C PRO A 139 2.77 15.54 9.63
N LEU A 140 2.44 15.07 8.43
CA LEU A 140 2.88 15.70 7.19
C LEU A 140 2.20 17.03 6.91
N PHE A 141 1.01 17.25 7.51
CA PHE A 141 0.11 18.37 7.25
C PHE A 141 -0.12 19.26 8.48
N TYR A 142 0.03 18.69 9.68
CA TYR A 142 -0.19 19.39 10.94
C TYR A 142 0.97 19.17 11.92
N PRO A 143 1.33 20.19 12.73
CA PRO A 143 2.22 20.01 13.86
C PRO A 143 1.69 18.95 14.85
N LEU A 144 2.59 18.24 15.51
CA LEU A 144 2.22 17.19 16.47
C LEU A 144 1.40 17.73 17.64
N GLU A 145 1.64 18.96 18.05
CA GLU A 145 0.92 19.68 19.10
C GLU A 145 -0.54 19.88 18.69
N THR A 146 -0.77 20.35 17.47
CA THR A 146 -2.11 20.49 16.91
C THR A 146 -2.84 19.14 16.84
N ILE A 147 -2.14 18.07 16.46
CA ILE A 147 -2.73 16.72 16.43
C ILE A 147 -3.08 16.23 17.84
N LYS A 148 -2.24 16.50 18.85
CA LYS A 148 -2.51 16.12 20.25
C LYS A 148 -3.75 16.85 20.79
N GLU A 149 -3.88 18.14 20.51
CA GLU A 149 -4.97 18.98 21.02
C GLU A 149 -6.28 18.76 20.26
N LYS A 150 -6.21 18.73 18.91
CA LYS A 150 -7.38 18.79 18.03
C LYS A 150 -7.54 17.60 17.10
N GLY A 151 -6.71 16.55 17.24
CA GLY A 151 -6.68 15.45 16.28
C GLY A 151 -8.02 14.73 16.07
N LYS A 152 -8.93 14.76 17.06
CA LYS A 152 -10.29 14.21 16.94
C LYS A 152 -11.22 15.04 16.05
N GLU A 153 -10.96 16.34 15.93
CA GLU A 153 -11.76 17.30 15.16
C GLU A 153 -11.25 17.42 13.72
N ILE A 154 -9.98 17.09 13.49
CA ILE A 154 -9.38 17.02 12.16
C ILE A 154 -9.79 15.68 11.53
N LEU A 155 -10.74 15.76 10.60
CA LEU A 155 -11.37 14.61 9.97
C LEU A 155 -11.22 14.67 8.45
N TRP A 156 -11.00 13.50 7.85
CA TRP A 156 -11.03 13.30 6.41
C TRP A 156 -12.07 12.25 6.03
N LEU A 157 -12.71 12.44 4.87
CA LEU A 157 -13.38 11.35 4.18
C LEU A 157 -12.33 10.59 3.37
N ALA A 158 -12.23 9.29 3.57
CA ALA A 158 -11.25 8.43 2.92
C ALA A 158 -11.94 7.33 2.11
N GLN A 159 -11.51 7.13 0.88
CA GLN A 159 -11.80 5.94 0.09
C GLN A 159 -10.53 5.12 -0.02
N ARG A 160 -10.58 3.88 0.46
CA ARG A 160 -9.48 2.94 0.38
C ARG A 160 -9.83 1.80 -0.54
N TYR A 161 -8.90 1.43 -1.41
CA TYR A 161 -8.94 0.23 -2.22
C TYR A 161 -7.85 -0.72 -1.78
N CYS A 162 -8.21 -1.98 -1.56
CA CYS A 162 -7.29 -3.07 -1.25
C CYS A 162 -7.46 -4.19 -2.27
N LEU A 163 -6.35 -4.64 -2.86
CA LEU A 163 -6.39 -5.81 -3.73
C LEU A 163 -6.62 -7.07 -2.90
N GLU A 164 -7.68 -7.81 -3.20
CA GLU A 164 -7.84 -9.19 -2.76
C GLU A 164 -7.21 -10.11 -3.81
N SER A 165 -6.36 -11.06 -3.41
CA SER A 165 -6.30 -12.28 -4.21
C SER A 165 -5.83 -13.51 -3.45
N LEU A 166 -6.39 -14.62 -3.93
CA LEU A 166 -6.17 -16.00 -3.53
C LEU A 166 -4.72 -16.49 -3.68
N ASN A 167 -3.79 -15.66 -4.19
CA ASN A 167 -2.35 -15.99 -4.30
C ASN A 167 -1.41 -14.88 -3.77
N PHE A 168 -1.92 -13.77 -3.23
CA PHE A 168 -1.10 -12.67 -2.65
C PHE A 168 -1.15 -12.65 -1.13
N TRP A 169 -1.07 -13.82 -0.50
CA TRP A 169 -1.10 -13.93 0.95
C TRP A 169 0.00 -13.09 1.62
N GLU A 170 1.17 -13.00 0.99
CA GLU A 170 2.33 -12.31 1.56
C GLU A 170 2.39 -10.83 1.17
N THR A 171 1.64 -10.40 0.15
CA THR A 171 1.74 -9.05 -0.43
C THR A 171 0.40 -8.32 -0.41
N LYS A 172 0.40 -7.06 0.03
CA LYS A 172 -0.78 -6.19 0.05
C LYS A 172 -0.53 -4.90 -0.71
N ILE A 173 -1.51 -4.50 -1.52
CA ILE A 173 -1.55 -3.19 -2.18
C ILE A 173 -2.72 -2.41 -1.60
N VAL A 174 -2.42 -1.22 -1.10
CA VAL A 174 -3.39 -0.26 -0.58
C VAL A 174 -3.28 1.03 -1.38
N LEU A 175 -4.40 1.48 -1.93
CA LEU A 175 -4.56 2.79 -2.53
C LEU A 175 -5.58 3.55 -1.69
N GLU A 176 -5.24 4.73 -1.17
CA GLU A 176 -6.16 5.48 -0.33
C GLU A 176 -6.18 6.95 -0.71
N TYR A 177 -7.36 7.44 -1.10
CA TYR A 177 -7.61 8.83 -1.39
C TYR A 177 -8.38 9.48 -0.25
N ARG A 178 -8.04 10.72 0.09
CA ARG A 178 -8.68 11.46 1.18
C ARG A 178 -8.96 12.90 0.81
N GLU A 179 -10.10 13.40 1.26
CA GLU A 179 -10.47 14.83 1.23
C GLU A 179 -10.80 15.30 2.65
N PRO A 180 -10.59 16.57 3.00
CA PRO A 180 -11.12 17.12 4.25
C PRO A 180 -12.60 16.80 4.36
N LEU A 181 -13.06 16.45 5.56
CA LEU A 181 -14.43 15.98 5.76
C LEU A 181 -15.42 17.00 5.18
N PRO A 182 -16.17 16.65 4.13
CA PRO A 182 -17.02 17.61 3.46
C PRO A 182 -18.28 17.87 4.29
N LYS A 183 -18.88 19.07 4.12
CA LYS A 183 -20.01 19.53 4.94
C LYS A 183 -21.27 18.66 4.85
N TRP A 184 -21.41 17.88 3.78
CA TRP A 184 -22.53 16.95 3.60
C TRP A 184 -22.35 15.63 4.37
N VAL A 185 -21.16 15.36 4.92
CA VAL A 185 -20.91 14.23 5.82
C VAL A 185 -20.97 14.70 7.27
N THR A 186 -21.89 14.12 8.04
CA THR A 186 -21.97 14.35 9.48
C THR A 186 -20.92 13.50 10.23
N PRO A 187 -20.05 14.10 11.06
CA PRO A 187 -19.12 13.35 11.90
C PRO A 187 -19.83 12.31 12.76
N GLY A 188 -19.28 11.09 12.82
CA GLY A 188 -19.81 9.98 13.62
C GLY A 188 -20.96 9.20 12.97
N VAL A 189 -21.46 9.64 11.81
CA VAL A 189 -22.36 8.83 10.97
C VAL A 189 -21.50 7.98 10.03
N ASP A 190 -21.84 6.70 9.90
CA ASP A 190 -21.16 5.80 8.95
C ASP A 190 -21.37 6.31 7.52
N PRO A 191 -20.29 6.67 6.79
CA PRO A 191 -20.41 7.16 5.41
C PRO A 191 -20.93 6.09 4.44
N SER A 192 -20.95 4.80 4.81
CA SER A 192 -21.57 3.73 4.02
C SER A 192 -23.07 3.98 3.77
N LEU A 193 -23.74 4.73 4.66
CA LEU A 193 -25.15 5.11 4.52
C LEU A 193 -25.40 6.12 3.39
N MET A 194 -24.34 6.69 2.81
CA MET A 194 -24.41 7.71 1.77
C MET A 194 -24.02 7.19 0.37
N MET A 195 -23.82 5.88 0.21
CA MET A 195 -23.28 5.21 -0.99
C MET A 195 -24.12 5.34 -2.28
N GLY A 196 -25.28 6.00 -2.26
CA GLY A 196 -26.10 6.29 -3.44
C GLY A 196 -26.26 7.79 -3.75
N THR A 197 -25.59 8.66 -3.00
CA THR A 197 -25.71 10.11 -3.19
C THR A 197 -24.82 10.60 -4.34
N PRO A 198 -25.24 11.65 -5.09
CA PRO A 198 -24.38 12.26 -6.12
C PRO A 198 -23.04 12.75 -5.58
N GLU A 199 -23.03 13.27 -4.34
CA GLU A 199 -21.83 13.77 -3.67
C GLU A 199 -20.84 12.64 -3.39
N MET A 200 -21.33 11.50 -2.89
CA MET A 200 -20.49 10.32 -2.67
C MET A 200 -19.98 9.74 -4.00
N ALA A 201 -20.82 9.66 -5.03
CA ALA A 201 -20.41 9.19 -6.35
C ALA A 201 -19.28 10.07 -6.94
N ALA A 202 -19.39 11.39 -6.81
CA ALA A 202 -18.35 12.31 -7.26
C ALA A 202 -17.05 12.16 -6.47
N PHE A 203 -17.13 11.93 -5.15
CA PHE A 203 -15.96 11.63 -4.33
C PHE A 203 -15.27 10.33 -4.75
N LEU A 204 -16.04 9.24 -4.94
CA LEU A 204 -15.52 7.94 -5.36
C LEU A 204 -14.87 8.01 -6.75
N GLN A 205 -15.46 8.78 -7.67
CA GLN A 205 -14.87 8.99 -8.99
C GLN A 205 -13.48 9.64 -8.89
N ARG A 206 -13.35 10.74 -8.13
CA ARG A 206 -12.04 11.39 -7.90
C ARG A 206 -11.05 10.47 -7.21
N ALA A 207 -11.52 9.67 -6.24
CA ALA A 207 -10.70 8.71 -5.54
C ALA A 207 -10.11 7.64 -6.47
N GLN A 208 -10.90 7.15 -7.43
CA GLN A 208 -10.44 6.17 -8.41
C GLN A 208 -9.51 6.82 -9.45
N GLU A 209 -9.86 7.99 -9.98
CA GLU A 209 -9.07 8.74 -10.97
C GLU A 209 -7.71 9.22 -10.43
N ALA A 210 -7.53 9.25 -9.11
CA ALA A 210 -6.27 9.62 -8.47
C ALA A 210 -5.13 8.62 -8.74
N PHE A 211 -5.43 7.37 -9.11
CA PHE A 211 -4.44 6.31 -9.25
C PHE A 211 -4.44 5.67 -10.64
N THR A 212 -3.27 5.29 -11.11
CA THR A 212 -3.10 4.43 -12.29
C THR A 212 -2.19 3.26 -11.92
N LEU A 213 -2.58 2.05 -12.28
CA LEU A 213 -1.90 0.82 -11.90
C LEU A 213 -1.83 -0.15 -13.08
N ALA A 214 -0.67 -0.78 -13.25
CA ALA A 214 -0.44 -1.85 -14.22
C ALA A 214 0.29 -3.03 -13.56
N PHE A 215 -0.13 -4.26 -13.88
CA PHE A 215 0.51 -5.50 -13.41
C PHE A 215 1.49 -6.03 -14.46
N GLU A 216 2.60 -5.32 -14.61
CA GLU A 216 3.62 -5.61 -15.61
C GLU A 216 5.01 -5.55 -14.98
N GLU A 217 5.98 -6.20 -15.62
CA GLU A 217 7.39 -6.06 -15.24
C GLU A 217 7.83 -4.60 -15.40
N PRO A 218 8.29 -3.94 -14.32
CA PRO A 218 8.69 -2.54 -14.41
C PRO A 218 9.92 -2.41 -15.30
N GLN A 219 9.80 -1.60 -16.35
CA GLN A 219 10.90 -1.32 -17.28
C GLN A 219 12.03 -0.50 -16.64
N ALA A 220 11.72 0.26 -15.59
CA ALA A 220 12.65 1.14 -14.91
C ALA A 220 13.35 0.46 -13.73
N ARG A 221 14.66 0.70 -13.60
CA ARG A 221 15.37 0.41 -12.35
C ARG A 221 14.94 1.42 -11.29
N SER A 222 14.31 0.95 -10.23
CA SER A 222 14.00 1.78 -9.07
C SER A 222 15.25 2.04 -8.24
N ALA A 223 15.36 3.24 -7.65
CA ALA A 223 16.30 3.46 -6.57
C ALA A 223 15.80 2.73 -5.31
N LYS A 224 16.70 2.18 -4.51
CA LYS A 224 16.35 1.63 -3.20
C LYS A 224 15.60 2.69 -2.40
N ALA A 225 14.39 2.38 -1.95
CA ALA A 225 13.58 3.33 -1.20
C ALA A 225 14.32 3.79 0.06
N PRO A 226 14.40 5.11 0.32
CA PRO A 226 14.98 5.62 1.57
C PRO A 226 14.10 5.21 2.75
N TYR A 227 14.63 5.31 3.97
CA TYR A 227 13.80 5.14 5.16
C TYR A 227 12.75 6.26 5.23
N LEU A 228 11.52 5.89 5.55
CA LEU A 228 10.39 6.81 5.61
C LEU A 228 10.42 7.60 6.92
N HIS A 229 10.67 8.90 6.82
CA HIS A 229 10.66 9.83 7.95
C HIS A 229 9.37 10.68 7.98
N GLY A 230 9.05 11.24 9.14
CA GLY A 230 7.95 12.21 9.29
C GLY A 230 6.55 11.61 9.43
N LEU A 231 6.43 10.28 9.53
CA LEU A 231 5.16 9.59 9.82
C LEU A 231 5.10 9.07 11.26
N GLN A 232 3.90 8.84 11.78
CA GLN A 232 3.74 8.12 13.06
C GLN A 232 3.80 6.61 12.83
N GLY A 233 5.00 6.02 12.91
CA GLY A 233 5.22 4.59 12.71
C GLY A 233 4.31 3.67 13.55
N ARG A 234 3.92 4.11 14.77
CA ARG A 234 3.00 3.37 15.66
C ARG A 234 1.62 3.11 15.06
N TYR A 235 1.15 4.00 14.17
CA TYR A 235 -0.16 3.89 13.54
C TYR A 235 -0.05 3.35 12.11
N LEU A 236 1.15 3.28 11.55
CA LEU A 236 1.37 2.74 10.21
C LEU A 236 1.02 1.25 10.13
N GLY A 237 1.30 0.48 11.19
CA GLY A 237 0.89 -0.93 11.27
C GLY A 237 -0.63 -1.08 11.17
N ALA A 238 -1.38 -0.30 11.96
CA ALA A 238 -2.84 -0.29 11.92
C ALA A 238 -3.41 0.18 10.58
N PHE A 239 -2.71 1.08 9.87
CA PHE A 239 -3.08 1.48 8.52
C PHE A 239 -2.93 0.35 7.49
N LEU A 240 -1.91 -0.50 7.61
CA LEU A 240 -1.73 -1.63 6.70
C LEU A 240 -2.80 -2.71 6.92
N GLY A 241 -3.33 -2.83 8.13
CA GLY A 241 -4.37 -3.79 8.51
C GLY A 241 -3.82 -4.88 9.41
N SER A 242 -4.35 -6.09 9.28
CA SER A 242 -3.99 -7.24 10.11
C SER A 242 -3.37 -8.38 9.29
N MET A 243 -2.60 -9.21 9.98
CA MET A 243 -1.97 -10.41 9.42
C MET A 243 -2.05 -11.55 10.43
N SER A 244 -2.17 -12.76 9.91
CA SER A 244 -2.25 -14.00 10.67
C SER A 244 -1.16 -14.98 10.23
N PRO A 245 -0.76 -15.94 11.09
CA PRO A 245 0.04 -17.07 10.67
C PRO A 245 -0.60 -17.74 9.47
N ARG A 246 0.22 -18.15 8.52
CA ARG A 246 -0.24 -18.87 7.35
C ARG A 246 -0.62 -20.29 7.78
N ASP A 247 -1.87 -20.69 7.55
CA ASP A 247 -2.29 -22.07 7.77
C ASP A 247 -1.55 -23.01 6.82
N VAL A 248 -0.72 -23.89 7.39
CA VAL A 248 0.10 -24.86 6.64
C VAL A 248 -0.72 -26.10 6.23
N LEU A 249 -1.93 -26.27 6.75
CA LEU A 249 -2.70 -27.52 6.71
C LEU A 249 -3.58 -27.76 5.46
N LEU A 250 -3.55 -26.87 4.46
CA LEU A 250 -4.28 -27.07 3.19
C LEU A 250 -3.39 -27.50 2.02
N ARG A 251 -2.18 -28.00 2.28
CA ARG A 251 -1.20 -28.36 1.24
C ARG A 251 -1.18 -29.82 0.78
N ASP A 252 -2.01 -30.69 1.36
CA ASP A 252 -1.95 -32.14 1.06
C ASP A 252 -3.07 -32.64 0.13
N ASN A 253 -3.80 -31.78 -0.59
CA ASN A 253 -4.91 -32.19 -1.46
C ASN A 253 -4.89 -31.60 -2.89
N ASP A 254 -3.71 -31.35 -3.47
CA ASP A 254 -3.54 -31.17 -4.92
C ASP A 254 -2.42 -32.06 -5.47
#